data_AF-A0A2I0VN71-F1
#
_entry.id   AF-A0A2I0VN71-F1
#
_cell.length_a   1.000
_cell.length_b   1.000
_cell.length_c   1.000
_cell.angle_alpha   90.00
_cell.angle_beta   90.00
_cell.angle_gamma   90.00
#
_symmetry.space_group_name_H-M   'P 1'
#
loop_
_entity.id
_entity.type
_entity.pdbx_description
1 polymer ?
#
loop_
_entity_poly.entity_id
_entity_poly.type
_entity_poly.pdbx_seq_one_letter_code
_entity_poly.pdbx_strand_id
1 'polypeptide(L)'
;MLYYKDDAVEVFCRTCNAPRFKPYSGKQRRAKKDVSYSHLFYLPIILRLQRLYASMSSAGHMRWHKEKIEKNDVLSHPSDAEAWKHFD
;
A
#
# COMPACT_ATOMS: atom_id res chain seq x y z
N MET A 1 3.01 -5.30 8.46
CA MET A 1 4.24 -4.49 8.31
C MET A 1 4.92 -4.89 7.01
N LEU A 2 5.33 -3.92 6.19
CA LEU A 2 6.10 -4.16 4.97
C LEU A 2 7.59 -4.22 5.34
N TYR A 3 8.25 -5.36 5.13
CA TYR A 3 9.69 -5.48 5.30
C TYR A 3 10.42 -5.02 4.03
N TYR A 4 10.47 -3.70 3.82
CA TYR A 4 11.00 -3.06 2.62
C TYR A 4 11.85 -1.84 2.98
N LYS A 5 12.91 -1.57 2.20
CA LYS A 5 13.91 -0.50 2.44
C LYS A 5 14.48 -0.57 3.86
N ASP A 6 14.19 0.41 4.70
CA ASP A 6 14.81 0.58 6.02
C ASP A 6 14.44 -0.56 6.97
N ASP A 7 13.23 -1.10 6.83
CA ASP A 7 12.76 -2.23 7.62
C ASP A 7 13.11 -3.60 7.01
N ALA A 8 13.95 -3.65 5.95
CA ALA A 8 14.25 -4.90 5.25
C ALA A 8 15.00 -5.92 6.13
N VAL A 9 15.79 -5.44 7.09
CA VAL A 9 16.58 -6.27 8.02
C VAL A 9 15.80 -6.69 9.26
N GLU A 10 14.61 -6.12 9.48
CA GLU A 10 13.82 -6.41 10.67
C GLU A 10 13.32 -7.86 10.69
N VAL A 11 13.43 -8.48 11.86
CA VAL A 11 13.02 -9.87 12.11
C VAL A 11 11.74 -9.93 12.95
N PHE A 12 11.36 -8.82 13.58
CA PHE A 12 10.13 -8.68 14.36
C PHE A 12 9.30 -7.50 13.85
N CYS A 13 7.98 -7.63 13.97
CA CYS A 13 7.06 -6.56 13.62
C CYS A 13 7.14 -5.42 14.64
N ARG A 14 7.40 -4.18 14.21
CA ARG A 14 7.50 -3.01 15.10
C ARG A 14 6.20 -2.67 15.83
N THR A 15 5.04 -3.07 15.29
CA THR A 15 3.72 -2.75 15.86
C THR A 15 3.24 -3.78 16.87
N CYS A 16 3.45 -5.08 16.60
CA CYS A 16 2.89 -6.16 17.42
C CYS A 16 3.94 -7.15 17.95
N ASN A 17 5.22 -6.90 17.68
CA ASN A 17 6.36 -7.73 18.07
C ASN A 17 6.31 -9.20 17.60
N ALA A 18 5.43 -9.51 16.63
CA ALA A 18 5.33 -10.85 16.07
C ALA A 18 6.58 -11.20 15.22
N PRO A 19 7.05 -12.46 15.23
CA PRO A 19 8.20 -12.88 14.44
C PRO A 19 7.87 -12.86 12.94
N ARG A 20 8.85 -12.46 12.13
CA ARG A 20 8.76 -12.44 10.66
C ARG A 20 8.75 -13.85 10.07
N PHE A 21 9.55 -14.75 10.63
CA PHE A 21 9.79 -16.09 10.09
C PHE A 21 9.13 -17.18 10.94
N LYS A 22 8.66 -18.23 10.26
CA LYS A 22 8.08 -19.41 10.90
C LYS A 22 9.17 -20.17 11.68
N PRO A 23 8.90 -20.60 12.92
CA PRO A 23 9.84 -21.39 13.69
C PRO A 23 10.07 -22.75 13.02
N TYR A 24 11.30 -23.24 13.10
CA TYR A 24 11.67 -24.53 12.54
C TYR A 24 11.10 -25.68 13.37
N SER A 25 10.30 -26.54 12.73
CA SER A 25 9.79 -27.78 13.33
C SER A 25 10.63 -28.99 12.86
N GLY A 26 11.85 -29.16 13.35
CA GLY A 26 12.61 -30.40 13.10
C GLY A 26 14.12 -30.34 13.29
N LYS A 27 14.71 -31.50 13.63
CA LYS A 27 16.18 -31.71 13.68
C LYS A 27 16.68 -32.17 12.32
N GLN A 28 17.28 -31.29 11.51
CA GLN A 28 17.83 -31.68 10.19
C GLN A 28 19.20 -31.03 9.89
N ARG A 29 20.04 -31.79 9.16
CA ARG A 29 21.49 -31.60 8.96
C ARG A 29 21.91 -30.52 7.95
N ARG A 30 21.00 -29.69 7.41
CA ARG A 30 21.33 -28.66 6.39
C ARG A 30 20.76 -27.30 6.76
N ALA A 31 21.52 -26.24 6.48
CA ALA A 31 21.04 -24.86 6.60
C ALA A 31 19.81 -24.66 5.70
N LYS A 32 18.66 -24.32 6.31
CA LYS A 32 17.42 -24.02 5.58
C LYS A 32 17.29 -22.51 5.37
N LYS A 33 16.62 -22.14 4.28
CA LYS A 33 16.18 -20.75 4.03
C LYS A 33 15.02 -20.41 4.96
N ASP A 34 15.07 -19.22 5.55
CA ASP A 34 13.98 -18.69 6.36
C ASP A 34 12.69 -18.54 5.55
N VAL A 35 11.58 -18.98 6.11
CA VAL A 35 10.24 -18.91 5.51
C VAL A 35 9.43 -17.89 6.28
N SER A 36 9.00 -16.81 5.63
CA SER A 36 8.21 -15.78 6.33
C SER A 36 6.76 -16.22 6.56
N TYR A 37 6.12 -15.68 7.60
CA TYR A 37 4.70 -15.91 7.87
C TYR A 37 3.82 -15.30 6.78
N SER A 38 4.13 -14.08 6.33
CA SER A 38 3.40 -13.36 5.31
C SER A 38 4.38 -12.59 4.41
N HIS A 39 4.22 -12.80 3.10
CA HIS A 39 4.92 -12.03 2.08
C HIS A 39 3.96 -10.96 1.56
N LEU A 40 4.25 -9.69 1.86
CA LEU A 40 3.59 -8.57 1.21
C LEU A 40 4.49 -8.07 0.08
N PHE A 41 3.99 -8.12 -1.15
CA PHE A 41 4.70 -7.59 -2.31
C PHE A 41 4.42 -6.10 -2.43
N TYR A 42 5.48 -5.28 -2.31
CA TYR A 42 5.38 -3.86 -2.65
C TYR A 42 5.45 -3.71 -4.16
N LEU A 43 4.44 -3.06 -4.73
CA LEU A 43 4.40 -2.77 -6.15
C LEU A 43 4.65 -1.27 -6.35
N PRO A 44 5.66 -0.87 -7.16
CA PRO A 44 6.00 0.54 -7.33
C PRO A 44 4.82 1.32 -7.93
N ILE A 45 4.12 2.09 -7.10
CA ILE A 45 2.92 2.81 -7.53
C ILE A 45 3.27 4.00 -8.43
N ILE A 46 4.45 4.61 -8.23
CA ILE A 46 4.90 5.80 -8.98
C ILE A 46 4.88 5.56 -10.49
N LEU A 47 5.44 4.44 -10.96
CA LEU A 47 5.46 4.11 -12.40
C LEU A 47 4.05 3.90 -12.97
N ARG A 48 3.13 3.38 -12.15
CA ARG A 48 1.73 3.21 -12.55
C ARG A 48 1.02 4.55 -12.66
N LEU A 49 1.24 5.43 -11.69
CA LEU A 49 0.70 6.79 -11.72
C LEU A 49 1.23 7.54 -12.94
N GLN A 50 2.54 7.51 -13.22
CA GLN A 50 3.10 8.16 -14.41
C GLN A 50 2.38 7.75 -15.71
N ARG A 51 2.07 6.46 -15.87
CA ARG A 51 1.30 5.96 -17.03
C ARG A 51 -0.14 6.47 -17.04
N LEU A 52 -0.82 6.51 -15.89
CA LEU A 52 -2.17 7.06 -15.77
C LEU A 52 -2.23 8.55 -16.09
N TYR A 53 -1.19 9.30 -15.75
CA TYR A 53 -1.08 10.74 -16.06
C TYR A 53 -0.58 11.02 -17.49
N ALA A 54 0.00 10.04 -18.18
CA ALA A 54 0.52 10.22 -19.54
C ALA A 54 -0.59 10.33 -20.61
N SER A 55 -1.74 9.70 -20.40
CA SER A 55 -2.89 9.82 -21.31
C SER A 55 -3.79 10.99 -20.93
N MET A 56 -4.12 11.84 -21.90
CA MET A 56 -5.01 12.98 -21.69
C MET A 56 -6.41 12.54 -21.21
N SER A 57 -6.92 11.40 -21.70
CA SER A 57 -8.24 10.90 -21.31
C SER A 57 -8.30 10.51 -19.83
N SER A 58 -7.25 9.88 -19.29
CA SER A 58 -7.19 9.49 -17.88
C SER A 58 -6.68 10.59 -16.97
N ALA A 59 -5.79 11.47 -17.45
CA ALA A 59 -5.20 12.54 -16.65
C ALA A 59 -6.23 13.55 -16.13
N GLY A 60 -7.32 13.79 -16.88
CA GLY A 60 -8.44 14.62 -16.41
C GLY A 60 -9.12 14.02 -15.18
N HIS A 61 -9.45 12.72 -15.23
CA HIS A 61 -10.03 12.01 -14.09
C HIS A 61 -9.09 11.96 -12.88
N MET A 62 -7.78 11.82 -13.09
CA MET A 62 -6.79 11.81 -12.01
C MET A 62 -6.67 13.16 -11.29
N ARG A 63 -6.79 14.29 -12.02
CA ARG A 63 -6.74 15.64 -11.44
C ARG A 63 -8.06 16.15 -10.90
N TRP A 64 -9.16 15.45 -11.18
CA TRP A 64 -10.52 15.85 -10.80
C TRP A 64 -10.65 16.19 -9.31
N HIS A 65 -10.03 15.41 -8.42
CA HIS A 65 -10.07 15.65 -6.97
C HIS A 65 -9.62 17.07 -6.56
N LYS A 66 -8.75 17.71 -7.35
CA LYS A 66 -8.21 19.06 -7.11
C LYS A 66 -8.86 20.13 -7.99
N GLU A 67 -9.22 19.78 -9.22
CA GLU A 67 -9.78 20.71 -10.21
C GLU A 67 -11.31 20.80 -10.16
N LYS A 68 -11.98 19.96 -9.35
CA LYS A 68 -13.44 19.98 -9.24
C LYS A 68 -13.91 21.35 -8.75
N ILE A 69 -14.98 21.84 -9.40
CA ILE A 69 -15.76 22.97 -8.90
C ILE A 69 -16.81 22.36 -7.98
N GLU A 70 -16.70 22.61 -6.68
CA GLU A 70 -17.72 22.18 -5.73
C GLU A 70 -19.04 22.87 -6.06
N LYS A 71 -20.02 22.10 -6.52
CA LYS A 71 -21.40 22.56 -6.58
C LYS A 71 -22.02 22.24 -5.23
N ASN A 72 -22.31 23.30 -4.47
CA ASN A 72 -23.03 23.16 -3.21
C ASN A 72 -24.31 22.37 -3.45
N ASP A 73 -24.56 21.37 -2.59
CA ASP A 73 -25.80 20.60 -2.48
C ASP A 73 -26.00 19.41 -3.45
N VAL A 74 -25.00 19.05 -4.28
CA VAL A 74 -25.08 17.84 -5.14
C VAL A 74 -23.83 16.97 -5.03
N LEU A 75 -24.03 15.73 -4.57
CA LEU A 75 -23.02 14.66 -4.59
C LEU A 75 -22.60 14.34 -6.03
N SER A 76 -21.50 14.95 -6.47
CA SER A 76 -20.99 14.82 -7.84
C SER A 76 -20.02 13.65 -7.98
N HIS A 77 -19.43 13.22 -6.86
CA HIS A 77 -18.53 12.07 -6.79
C HIS A 77 -18.59 11.40 -5.41
N PRO A 78 -18.30 10.08 -5.30
CA PRO A 78 -18.27 9.39 -4.01
C PRO A 78 -17.35 10.02 -2.96
N SER A 79 -16.28 10.71 -3.37
CA SER A 79 -15.37 11.43 -2.46
C SER A 79 -15.99 12.67 -1.82
N ASP A 80 -17.10 13.18 -2.34
CA ASP A 80 -17.81 14.33 -1.75
C ASP A 80 -18.70 13.90 -0.56
N ALA A 81 -18.86 12.58 -0.36
CA ALA A 81 -19.65 12.07 0.75
C ALA A 81 -18.98 12.35 2.10
N GLU A 82 -19.80 12.61 3.11
CA GLU A 82 -19.37 12.94 4.49
C GLU A 82 -18.33 11.94 5.03
N ALA A 83 -18.50 10.65 4.70
CA ALA A 83 -17.58 9.59 5.10
C ALA A 83 -16.13 9.82 4.65
N TRP A 84 -15.91 10.50 3.53
CA TRP A 84 -14.57 10.76 2.98
C TRP A 84 -13.90 12.01 3.56
N LYS A 85 -14.64 12.90 4.23
CA LYS A 85 -14.09 14.10 4.90
C LYS A 85 -13.24 13.78 6.13
N HIS A 86 -13.38 12.57 6.68
CA HIS A 86 -12.69 12.15 7.90
C HIS A 86 -11.35 11.43 7.64
N PHE A 87 -10.94 11.29 6.37
CA PHE A 87 -9.74 10.55 5.99
C PHE A 87 -8.48 11.42 5.79
N ASP A 88 -8.48 12.68 6.26
CA ASP A 88 -7.30 13.57 6.23
C ASP A 88 -6.20 13.18 7.24
#